data_AF-A0A7S3BAU0-F1
#
_entry.id   AF-A0A7S3BAU0-F1
#
_cell.length_a   1.000
_cell.length_b   1.000
_cell.length_c   1.000
_cell.angle_alpha   90.00
_cell.angle_beta   90.00
_cell.angle_gamma   90.00
#
_symmetry.space_group_name_H-M   'P 1'
#
loop_
_entity.id
_entity.type
_entity.pdbx_description
1 polymer ?
#
loop_
_entity_poly.entity_id
_entity_poly.type
_entity_poly.pdbx_seq_one_letter_code
_entity_poly.pdbx_strand_id
1 'polypeptide(L)'
;MFSKSKINEPGPSKGDSDTAATSAASSAPATPKQPEYKASAPKPKPPASVLSADLHVTGNMKTTGDIQVEGTVEGDIRAHLLTIGETATIKGEVIADDVVVNGRIVGRVRGLKVRLTSTARVEGDIIHKTIAIESGAHFEGSVQRQDDP
;
A
#
# COMPACT_ATOMS: atom_id res chain seq x y z
N MET A 1 -52.07 3.37 11.17
CA MET A 1 -53.24 3.86 10.40
C MET A 1 -53.82 4.99 11.24
N PHE A 2 -53.87 6.28 10.88
CA PHE A 2 -54.12 6.97 9.62
C PHE A 2 -53.42 8.35 9.74
N SER A 3 -52.47 8.69 8.87
CA SER A 3 -52.67 9.63 7.75
C SER A 3 -53.72 10.72 8.00
N LYS A 4 -53.28 11.99 8.01
CA LYS A 4 -53.97 13.10 7.33
C LYS A 4 -53.14 14.39 7.29
N SER A 5 -52.68 14.69 6.09
CA SER A 5 -52.24 16.00 5.57
C SER A 5 -53.35 17.05 5.63
N LYS A 6 -52.97 18.34 5.77
CA LYS A 6 -53.63 19.54 5.19
C LYS A 6 -52.54 20.65 5.11
N ILE A 7 -52.08 21.25 4.00
CA ILE A 7 -52.74 22.05 2.92
C ILE A 7 -53.61 23.18 3.54
N ASN A 8 -53.60 24.48 3.20
CA ASN A 8 -52.81 25.45 2.43
C ASN A 8 -53.56 26.81 2.57
N GLU A 9 -52.85 27.95 2.65
CA GLU A 9 -53.27 29.36 2.34
C GLU A 9 -54.45 30.01 3.12
N PRO A 10 -54.60 31.37 3.20
CA PRO A 10 -54.03 32.46 2.35
C PRO A 10 -53.42 33.69 3.10
N GLY A 11 -52.76 34.60 2.37
CA GLY A 11 -52.27 35.93 2.83
C GLY A 11 -53.39 37.00 2.94
N PRO A 12 -53.17 38.33 2.72
CA PRO A 12 -51.95 39.15 2.54
C PRO A 12 -52.00 40.57 3.21
N SER A 13 -51.01 41.43 2.89
CA SER A 13 -51.05 42.93 2.83
C SER A 13 -51.06 43.73 4.14
N LYS A 14 -50.44 44.91 4.31
CA LYS A 14 -49.93 46.05 3.49
C LYS A 14 -49.06 46.93 4.43
N GLY A 15 -48.25 47.92 4.06
CA GLY A 15 -47.96 48.72 2.85
C GLY A 15 -46.65 49.49 3.15
N ASP A 16 -46.02 50.31 2.28
CA ASP A 16 -46.47 51.13 1.15
C ASP A 16 -45.24 51.41 0.23
N SER A 17 -45.39 51.21 -1.08
CA SER A 17 -45.40 52.22 -2.17
C SER A 17 -44.02 52.68 -2.67
N ASP A 18 -43.54 52.19 -3.84
CA ASP A 18 -43.70 52.78 -5.20
C ASP A 18 -42.55 53.79 -5.49
N THR A 19 -41.84 53.88 -6.63
CA THR A 19 -42.06 53.47 -8.02
C THR A 19 -40.71 53.48 -8.79
N ALA A 20 -40.69 52.77 -9.92
CA ALA A 20 -40.07 53.15 -11.22
C ALA A 20 -38.67 52.62 -11.62
N ALA A 21 -38.74 51.58 -12.45
CA ALA A 21 -38.02 51.38 -13.72
C ALA A 21 -36.51 51.02 -13.68
N THR A 22 -36.20 49.75 -14.02
CA THR A 22 -35.51 49.36 -15.27
C THR A 22 -35.59 47.82 -15.44
N SER A 23 -36.28 47.33 -16.47
CA SER A 23 -36.31 45.94 -16.97
C SER A 23 -35.34 45.83 -18.16
N ALA A 24 -34.68 44.72 -18.52
CA ALA A 24 -34.83 43.31 -18.21
C ALA A 24 -33.46 42.60 -18.41
N ALA A 25 -33.19 41.60 -17.58
CA ALA A 25 -31.98 40.79 -17.60
C ALA A 25 -32.30 39.30 -17.81
N SER A 26 -31.44 38.67 -18.62
CA SER A 26 -30.90 37.30 -18.44
C SER A 26 -31.81 36.09 -18.62
N SER A 27 -31.68 35.47 -19.80
CA SER A 27 -32.01 34.07 -20.07
C SER A 27 -30.79 33.16 -19.85
N ALA A 28 -30.81 32.28 -18.84
CA ALA A 28 -30.09 30.99 -18.84
C ALA A 28 -30.55 30.11 -17.65
N PRO A 29 -30.96 28.83 -17.86
CA PRO A 29 -31.40 27.93 -16.79
C PRO A 29 -30.25 27.47 -15.88
N ALA A 30 -30.51 27.46 -14.57
CA ALA A 30 -29.58 26.98 -13.55
C ALA A 30 -29.53 25.44 -13.50
N THR A 31 -28.38 24.87 -13.83
CA THR A 31 -28.03 23.45 -13.59
C THR A 31 -27.77 23.23 -12.09
N PRO A 32 -28.33 22.18 -11.46
CA PRO A 32 -28.11 21.91 -10.05
C PRO A 32 -26.64 21.56 -9.76
N LYS A 33 -26.02 22.30 -8.83
CA LYS A 33 -24.68 22.06 -8.29
C LYS A 33 -24.62 20.69 -7.61
N GLN A 34 -23.91 19.74 -8.22
CA GLN A 34 -23.51 18.51 -7.56
C GLN A 34 -22.50 18.83 -6.44
N PRO A 35 -22.52 18.07 -5.32
CA PRO A 35 -21.48 18.18 -4.31
C PRO A 35 -20.16 17.68 -4.91
N GLU A 36 -19.20 18.59 -5.10
CA GLU A 36 -17.81 18.26 -5.40
C GLU A 36 -17.23 17.47 -4.22
N TYR A 37 -17.27 16.14 -4.33
CA TYR A 37 -16.40 15.28 -3.56
C TYR A 37 -14.96 15.56 -4.03
N LYS A 38 -14.29 16.52 -3.37
CA LYS A 38 -12.84 16.64 -3.44
C LYS A 38 -12.26 15.33 -2.92
N ALA A 39 -11.90 14.44 -3.85
CA ALA A 39 -11.09 13.27 -3.56
C ALA A 39 -9.83 13.78 -2.85
N SER A 40 -9.69 13.42 -1.57
CA SER A 40 -8.48 13.69 -0.82
C SER A 40 -7.34 12.99 -1.55
N ALA A 41 -6.44 13.76 -2.14
CA ALA A 41 -5.30 13.22 -2.85
C ALA A 41 -4.54 12.27 -1.90
N PRO A 42 -4.29 11.01 -2.29
CA PRO A 42 -3.55 10.09 -1.43
C PRO A 42 -2.18 10.69 -1.15
N LYS A 43 -1.86 10.87 0.14
CA LYS A 43 -0.53 11.30 0.59
C LYS A 43 0.51 10.39 -0.07
N PRO A 44 1.58 10.94 -0.69
CA PRO A 44 2.59 10.12 -1.32
C PRO A 44 3.26 9.25 -0.24
N LYS A 45 3.15 7.93 -0.36
CA LYS A 45 4.00 7.01 0.41
C LYS A 45 5.45 7.27 -0.03
N PRO A 46 6.42 7.24 0.89
CA PRO A 46 7.82 7.33 0.51
C PRO A 46 8.16 6.24 -0.51
N PRO A 47 8.98 6.53 -1.53
CA PRO A 47 9.35 5.55 -2.55
C PRO A 47 10.12 4.39 -1.90
N ALA A 48 9.95 3.18 -2.46
CA ALA A 48 10.70 2.02 -2.04
C ALA A 48 12.21 2.25 -2.26
N SER A 49 13.03 1.80 -1.32
CA SER A 49 14.48 1.81 -1.48
C SER A 49 14.86 0.71 -2.47
N VAL A 50 15.66 1.02 -3.50
CA VAL A 50 16.11 0.04 -4.49
C VAL A 50 17.62 -0.07 -4.44
N LEU A 51 18.11 -1.30 -4.29
CA LEU A 51 19.52 -1.66 -4.47
C LEU A 51 19.70 -2.32 -5.82
N SER A 52 20.34 -1.60 -6.72
CA SER A 52 20.64 -2.03 -8.08
C SER A 52 21.57 -3.25 -8.11
N ALA A 53 21.53 -3.99 -9.23
CA ALA A 53 22.28 -5.23 -9.41
C ALA A 53 23.83 -5.07 -9.40
N ASP A 54 24.33 -3.86 -9.64
CA ASP A 54 25.76 -3.52 -9.63
C ASP A 54 26.33 -3.30 -8.22
N LEU A 55 25.46 -3.17 -7.21
CA LEU A 55 25.88 -2.91 -5.84
C LEU A 55 26.21 -4.20 -5.09
N HIS A 56 27.35 -4.16 -4.39
CA HIS A 56 27.75 -5.15 -3.40
C HIS A 56 27.72 -4.49 -2.02
N VAL A 57 26.86 -4.98 -1.13
CA VAL A 57 26.74 -4.45 0.23
C VAL A 57 27.25 -5.45 1.23
N THR A 58 28.20 -5.03 2.06
CA THR A 58 28.74 -5.84 3.15
C THR A 58 28.47 -5.17 4.49
N GLY A 59 27.77 -5.84 5.40
CA GLY A 59 27.47 -5.35 6.75
C GLY A 59 25.98 -5.31 7.09
N ASN A 60 25.60 -4.43 8.02
CA ASN A 60 24.25 -4.37 8.59
C ASN A 60 23.39 -3.27 7.96
N MET A 61 22.25 -3.65 7.40
CA MET A 61 21.27 -2.77 6.78
C MET A 61 20.00 -2.66 7.62
N LYS A 62 19.49 -1.45 7.80
CA LYS A 62 18.23 -1.20 8.50
C LYS A 62 17.38 -0.22 7.70
N THR A 63 16.15 -0.61 7.41
CA THR A 63 15.17 0.21 6.70
C THR A 63 13.87 0.22 7.50
N THR A 64 13.13 1.32 7.42
CA THR A 64 11.82 1.46 8.07
C THR A 64 10.65 1.21 7.12
N GLY A 65 10.93 0.89 5.86
CA GLY A 65 9.93 0.78 4.81
C GLY A 65 10.27 -0.32 3.82
N ASP A 66 9.80 -0.14 2.59
CA ASP A 66 9.93 -1.12 1.53
C ASP A 66 11.34 -1.06 0.93
N ILE A 67 11.95 -2.22 0.74
CA ILE A 67 13.26 -2.36 0.12
C ILE A 67 13.24 -3.46 -0.95
N GLN A 68 13.75 -3.11 -2.12
CA GLN A 68 13.98 -3.98 -3.25
C GLN A 68 15.49 -4.20 -3.38
N VAL A 69 15.93 -5.46 -3.43
CA VAL A 69 17.34 -5.81 -3.59
C VAL A 69 17.51 -6.58 -4.89
N GLU A 70 18.33 -6.09 -5.82
CA GLU A 70 18.66 -6.78 -7.08
C GLU A 70 20.14 -7.22 -7.16
N GLY A 71 21.00 -6.66 -6.29
CA GLY A 71 22.44 -6.94 -6.21
C GLY A 71 22.81 -8.02 -5.20
N THR A 72 24.05 -7.96 -4.72
CA THR A 72 24.55 -8.91 -3.71
C THR A 72 24.65 -8.27 -2.35
N VAL A 73 24.17 -8.96 -1.32
CA VAL A 73 24.24 -8.50 0.06
C VAL A 73 24.87 -9.59 0.92
N GLU A 74 25.94 -9.24 1.64
CA GLU A 74 26.59 -10.09 2.62
C GLU A 74 26.48 -9.45 4.01
N GLY A 75 25.57 -9.95 4.84
CA GLY A 75 25.35 -9.44 6.19
C GLY A 75 23.90 -9.50 6.65
N ASP A 76 23.55 -8.61 7.58
CA ASP A 76 22.26 -8.59 8.26
C ASP A 76 21.33 -7.55 7.65
N ILE A 77 20.12 -7.95 7.23
CA ILE A 77 19.12 -7.04 6.68
C ILE A 77 17.93 -6.97 7.62
N ARG A 78 17.53 -5.76 8.01
CA ARG A 78 16.30 -5.50 8.75
C ARG A 78 15.41 -4.55 7.98
N ALA A 79 14.20 -4.99 7.65
CA ALA A 79 13.22 -4.18 6.93
C ALA A 79 11.80 -4.53 7.38
N HIS A 80 10.80 -3.74 6.99
CA HIS A 80 9.41 -4.13 7.18
C HIS A 80 8.94 -5.01 6.01
N LEU A 81 9.18 -4.55 4.78
CA LEU A 81 8.87 -5.28 3.56
C LEU A 81 10.13 -5.42 2.71
N LEU A 82 10.55 -6.65 2.46
CA LEU A 82 11.74 -6.96 1.67
C LEU A 82 11.35 -7.75 0.42
N THR A 83 11.71 -7.21 -0.73
CA THR A 83 11.60 -7.89 -2.02
C THR A 83 12.99 -8.17 -2.56
N ILE A 84 13.26 -9.44 -2.84
CA ILE A 84 14.53 -9.91 -3.37
C ILE A 84 14.31 -10.17 -4.85
N GLY A 85 14.98 -9.41 -5.71
CA GLY A 85 14.95 -9.56 -7.16
C GLY A 85 15.56 -10.88 -7.61
N GLU A 86 15.31 -11.25 -8.86
CA GLU A 86 15.74 -12.54 -9.43
C GLU A 86 17.26 -12.69 -9.51
N THR A 87 17.96 -11.59 -9.84
CA THR A 87 19.44 -11.56 -9.91
C THR A 87 20.10 -11.42 -8.54
N ALA A 88 19.31 -11.18 -7.49
CA ALA A 88 19.85 -10.88 -6.18
C ALA A 88 20.39 -12.12 -5.48
N THR A 89 21.51 -11.93 -4.79
CA THR A 89 22.10 -12.97 -3.94
C THR A 89 22.30 -12.41 -2.55
N ILE A 90 21.65 -13.03 -1.56
CA ILE A 90 21.77 -12.63 -0.17
C ILE A 90 22.49 -13.74 0.61
N LYS A 91 23.54 -13.37 1.33
CA LYS A 91 24.25 -14.24 2.26
C LYS A 91 24.20 -13.63 3.65
N GLY A 92 23.55 -14.29 4.60
CA GLY A 92 23.47 -13.81 5.98
C GLY A 92 22.09 -13.97 6.61
N GLU A 93 21.73 -13.03 7.50
CA GLU A 93 20.46 -13.05 8.22
C GLU A 93 19.51 -11.99 7.67
N VAL A 94 18.30 -12.42 7.32
CA VAL A 94 17.22 -11.56 6.82
C VAL A 94 16.12 -11.51 7.86
N ILE A 95 15.76 -10.32 8.31
CA ILE A 95 14.68 -10.09 9.28
C ILE A 95 13.69 -9.08 8.66
N ALA A 96 12.51 -9.53 8.28
CA ALA A 96 11.44 -8.64 7.83
C ALA A 96 10.04 -9.22 8.05
N ASP A 97 9.03 -8.37 8.14
CA ASP A 97 7.65 -8.82 8.39
C ASP A 97 7.05 -9.50 7.15
N ASP A 98 7.27 -8.92 5.96
CA ASP A 98 6.90 -9.52 4.67
C ASP A 98 8.16 -9.69 3.81
N VAL A 99 8.43 -10.94 3.42
CA VAL A 99 9.58 -11.30 2.60
C VAL A 99 9.09 -11.93 1.30
N VAL A 100 9.42 -11.31 0.17
CA VAL A 100 9.19 -11.86 -1.17
C VAL A 100 10.52 -12.26 -1.78
N VAL A 101 10.69 -13.55 -2.06
CA VAL A 101 11.93 -14.10 -2.60
C VAL A 101 11.74 -14.44 -4.08
N ASN A 102 12.53 -13.81 -4.96
CA ASN A 102 12.65 -14.19 -6.37
C ASN A 102 14.04 -14.73 -6.73
N GLY A 103 15.08 -14.32 -6.00
CA GLY A 103 16.47 -14.70 -6.25
C GLY A 103 17.00 -15.80 -5.32
N ARG A 104 18.29 -15.71 -4.98
CA ARG A 104 19.00 -16.68 -4.14
C ARG A 104 19.27 -16.16 -2.73
N ILE A 105 18.98 -16.98 -1.72
CA ILE A 105 19.33 -16.71 -0.32
C ILE A 105 20.14 -17.87 0.23
N VAL A 106 21.24 -17.55 0.92
CA VAL A 106 22.04 -18.50 1.68
C VAL A 106 22.15 -18.00 3.12
N GLY A 107 21.49 -18.66 4.06
CA GLY A 107 21.52 -18.27 5.48
C GLY A 107 20.18 -18.40 6.18
N ARG A 108 19.88 -17.46 7.09
CA ARG A 108 18.68 -17.51 7.94
C ARG A 108 17.68 -16.44 7.53
N VAL A 109 16.43 -16.84 7.33
CA VAL A 109 15.31 -15.95 7.03
C VAL A 109 14.33 -15.95 8.19
N ARG A 110 14.03 -14.78 8.73
CA ARG A 110 13.03 -14.54 9.77
C ARG A 110 11.97 -13.60 9.24
N GLY A 111 10.72 -14.03 9.26
CA GLY A 111 9.63 -13.13 8.92
C GLY A 111 8.24 -13.64 9.22
N LEU A 112 7.29 -12.73 9.41
CA LEU A 112 5.91 -13.10 9.70
C LEU A 112 5.26 -13.76 8.48
N LYS A 113 5.44 -13.16 7.30
CA LYS A 113 4.96 -13.67 6.02
C LYS A 113 6.14 -13.86 5.10
N VAL A 114 6.34 -15.08 4.63
CA VAL A 114 7.40 -15.41 3.69
C VAL A 114 6.77 -15.97 2.42
N ARG A 115 7.09 -15.39 1.27
CA ARG A 115 6.62 -15.81 -0.04
C ARG A 115 7.81 -16.18 -0.92
N LEU A 116 7.89 -17.45 -1.29
CA LEU A 116 8.85 -17.94 -2.27
C LEU A 116 8.15 -18.01 -3.62
N THR A 117 8.67 -17.29 -4.60
CA THR A 117 8.17 -17.35 -5.98
C THR A 117 8.78 -18.52 -6.74
N SER A 118 8.28 -18.78 -7.95
CA SER A 118 8.72 -19.91 -8.79
C SER A 118 10.21 -19.94 -9.11
N THR A 119 10.94 -18.83 -9.01
CA THR A 119 12.39 -18.77 -9.29
C THR A 119 13.25 -18.76 -8.02
N ALA A 120 12.62 -18.72 -6.84
CA ALA A 120 13.30 -18.60 -5.57
C ALA A 120 14.22 -19.80 -5.30
N ARG A 121 15.42 -19.53 -4.80
CA ARG A 121 16.36 -20.54 -4.30
C ARG A 121 16.80 -20.18 -2.89
N VAL A 122 16.37 -20.94 -1.91
CA VAL A 122 16.70 -20.65 -0.50
C VAL A 122 17.43 -21.84 0.11
N GLU A 123 18.64 -21.61 0.57
CA GLU A 123 19.52 -22.58 1.24
C GLU A 123 19.72 -22.13 2.70
N GLY A 124 19.09 -22.82 3.65
CA GLY A 124 19.26 -22.57 5.08
C GLY A 124 17.97 -22.61 5.90
N ASP A 125 17.92 -21.83 6.98
CA ASP A 125 16.84 -21.91 7.98
C ASP A 125 15.79 -20.82 7.75
N ILE A 126 14.52 -21.19 7.66
CA ILE A 126 13.40 -20.25 7.59
C ILE A 126 12.58 -20.34 8.87
N ILE A 127 12.50 -19.24 9.60
CA ILE A 127 11.61 -19.06 10.75
C ILE A 127 10.46 -18.17 10.31
N HIS A 128 9.25 -18.70 10.33
CA HIS A 128 8.09 -17.95 9.85
C HIS A 128 6.81 -18.19 10.65
N LYS A 129 5.87 -17.24 10.55
CA LYS A 129 4.49 -17.46 11.01
C LYS A 129 3.61 -18.04 9.92
N THR A 130 3.70 -17.51 8.70
CA THR A 130 2.99 -17.98 7.52
C THR A 130 3.94 -18.01 6.33
N ILE A 131 3.96 -19.13 5.62
CA ILE A 131 4.77 -19.30 4.40
C ILE A 131 3.86 -19.63 3.22
N ALA A 132 4.19 -19.07 2.06
CA ALA A 132 3.60 -19.41 0.78
C ALA A 132 4.75 -19.79 -0.17
N ILE A 133 4.65 -20.97 -0.78
CA ILE A 133 5.65 -21.48 -1.71
C ILE A 133 4.94 -21.70 -3.05
N GLU A 134 5.40 -20.99 -4.08
CA GLU A 134 4.90 -21.16 -5.44
C GLU A 134 5.54 -22.38 -6.11
N SER A 135 4.83 -22.92 -7.12
CA SER A 135 5.34 -24.04 -7.91
C SER A 135 6.61 -23.62 -8.65
N GLY A 136 7.70 -24.38 -8.47
CA GLY A 136 9.01 -24.11 -9.06
C GLY A 136 10.03 -23.54 -8.07
N ALA A 137 9.59 -23.07 -6.89
CA ALA A 137 10.51 -22.63 -5.85
C ALA A 137 11.38 -23.80 -5.35
N HIS A 138 12.68 -23.55 -5.20
CA HIS A 138 13.62 -24.49 -4.61
C HIS A 138 14.00 -24.04 -3.20
N PHE A 139 13.79 -24.92 -2.25
CA PHE A 139 14.16 -24.69 -0.85
C PHE A 139 14.90 -25.91 -0.32
N GLU A 140 16.06 -25.68 0.28
CA GLU A 140 16.87 -26.70 0.95
C GLU A 140 17.26 -26.20 2.35
N GLY A 141 16.83 -26.92 3.38
CA GLY A 141 17.16 -26.61 4.77
C GLY A 141 16.02 -26.89 5.74
N SER A 142 15.98 -26.16 6.85
CA SER A 142 14.99 -26.35 7.91
C SER A 142 13.94 -25.25 7.92
N VAL A 143 12.68 -25.62 8.11
CA VAL A 143 11.58 -24.67 8.28
C VAL A 143 11.02 -24.80 9.69
N GLN A 144 11.00 -23.69 10.43
CA GLN A 144 10.45 -23.63 11.77
C GLN A 144 9.29 -22.63 11.79
N ARG A 145 8.16 -23.06 12.34
CA ARG A 145 7.01 -22.20 12.57
C ARG A 145 7.16 -21.55 13.94
N GLN A 146 7.15 -20.22 14.00
CA GLN A 146 7.19 -19.44 15.24
C GLN A 146 6.15 -18.32 15.19
N ASP A 147 5.40 -18.14 16.27
CA ASP A 147 4.37 -17.09 16.36
C ASP A 147 4.95 -15.67 16.51
N ASP A 148 6.19 -15.60 17.00
CA ASP A 148 7.00 -14.40 17.23
C ASP A 148 8.47 -14.69 16.79
N PRO A 149 8.78 -14.60 15.49
CA PRO A 149 10.03 -15.07 14.86
C PRO A 149 11.26 -14.16 15.06
#